data_AF-A0A353MBC7-F1
#
_entry.id   AF-A0A353MBC7-F1
#
_cell.length_a   1.000
_cell.length_b   1.000
_cell.length_c   1.000
_cell.angle_alpha   90.00
_cell.angle_beta   90.00
_cell.angle_gamma   90.00
#
_symmetry.space_group_name_H-M   'P 1'
#
loop_
_entity.id
_entity.type
_entity.pdbx_description
1 polymer ?
#
loop_
_entity_poly.entity_id
_entity_poly.type
_entity_poly.pdbx_seq_one_letter_code
_entity_poly.pdbx_strand_id
1 'polypeptide(L)'
;MIMSVISRTFSTVSLLVFATTAIAATQADIDQARNKGLAWLYISQKGDGSWRTAGGLEIQPTAAVLEALLNAGVTRGRAFAMAQSWLTNADSISTDSLSRQGVALYKAGANVTALMTRLTGMRHLRTNSWGAYDQYYGSFPDTSLALDAFSITKTTFSNTGFSLGFIAASQNTDGGWSYTSIYGEPGTSVSRVVPTAHNIITLSRYNADWIVDTNITNGINFLFGRQKADGGFAGDLAATVGSPYETALVYLALNEAKNAGNATAVAAQTVMANARNFLISQQQTDGCWNDDPFMTALVLQTLPTATLSDSDNDGIPDAIEALLLTNPIVADGRNLVKGNGDSVPGINSSVLLATILVYRPFSMSLTVSGGTAPYSWSLVSGGLPSGLSLGSSNGIICGTPVMKGAFNFFYKVSDTTGLSTSTMSQIMVESLPILVTTPTISYFDTLQSAYAAQSDGGTVTMLVVDGTMNEGLTLDRNVIVTLAGGYDDIFTNRTGATALAGPLTIIGGSVTVNGIYIK
;
A
#
# COMPACT_ATOMS: atom_id res chain seq x y z
N MET A 1 62.43 -45.13 47.69
CA MET A 1 61.27 -44.36 48.18
C MET A 1 60.59 -43.77 46.92
N ILE A 2 59.45 -44.33 46.50
CA ILE A 2 58.30 -43.72 45.75
C ILE A 2 58.67 -42.84 44.51
N MET A 3 58.21 -42.97 43.25
CA MET A 3 57.00 -43.51 42.58
C MET A 3 57.21 -43.50 41.03
N SER A 4 56.47 -44.36 40.31
CA SER A 4 55.88 -44.22 38.94
C SER A 4 56.79 -43.85 37.73
N VAL A 5 56.75 -44.50 36.57
CA VAL A 5 55.67 -44.43 35.57
C VAL A 5 55.63 -45.69 34.70
N ILE A 6 54.42 -46.21 34.50
CA ILE A 6 54.05 -47.27 33.56
C ILE A 6 53.95 -46.65 32.15
N SER A 7 54.77 -47.10 31.21
CA SER A 7 54.62 -46.84 29.78
C SER A 7 53.81 -47.97 29.14
N ARG A 8 52.52 -47.73 28.85
CA ARG A 8 51.69 -48.61 28.01
C ARG A 8 51.73 -48.11 26.57
N THR A 9 52.19 -48.96 25.68
CA THR A 9 52.08 -48.84 24.23
C THR A 9 50.60 -48.85 23.81
N PHE A 10 50.12 -47.77 23.20
CA PHE A 10 48.83 -47.74 22.51
C PHE A 10 49.06 -47.85 21.00
N SER A 11 48.57 -48.96 20.44
CA SER A 11 48.44 -49.16 19.00
C SER A 11 47.48 -48.12 18.44
N THR A 12 47.92 -47.37 17.42
CA THR A 12 47.08 -46.42 16.69
C THR A 12 46.01 -47.19 15.92
N VAL A 13 44.78 -47.20 16.43
CA VAL A 13 43.61 -47.54 15.61
C VAL A 13 43.42 -46.40 14.63
N SER A 14 43.83 -46.60 13.38
CA SER A 14 43.45 -45.73 12.28
C SER A 14 41.93 -45.75 12.18
N LEU A 15 41.27 -44.69 12.65
CA LEU A 15 39.85 -44.47 12.43
C LEU A 15 39.68 -44.20 10.94
N LEU A 16 39.34 -45.25 10.18
CA LEU A 16 38.93 -45.12 8.79
C LEU A 16 37.57 -44.41 8.81
N VAL A 17 37.59 -43.07 8.74
CA VAL A 17 36.39 -42.28 8.47
C VAL A 17 35.98 -42.64 7.05
N PHE A 18 35.03 -43.55 6.93
CA PHE A 18 34.29 -43.70 5.68
C PHE A 18 33.61 -42.35 5.46
N ALA A 19 34.11 -41.57 4.50
CA ALA A 19 33.30 -40.54 3.89
C ALA A 19 32.11 -41.29 3.29
N THR A 20 30.99 -41.35 4.01
CA THR A 20 29.73 -41.77 3.45
C THR A 20 29.43 -40.72 2.40
N THR A 21 29.71 -41.03 1.13
CA THR A 21 29.18 -40.25 0.03
C THR A 21 27.68 -40.25 0.22
N ALA A 22 27.11 -39.08 0.52
CA ALA A 22 25.67 -38.93 0.57
C ALA A 22 25.13 -39.44 -0.77
N ILE A 23 24.30 -40.47 -0.72
CA ILE A 23 23.67 -41.04 -1.91
C ILE A 23 22.87 -39.90 -2.56
N ALA A 24 23.08 -39.67 -3.86
CA ALA A 24 22.35 -38.63 -4.56
C ALA A 24 20.84 -38.88 -4.44
N ALA A 25 20.08 -37.86 -4.06
CA ALA A 25 18.63 -37.95 -3.97
C ALA A 25 18.05 -38.42 -5.31
N THR A 26 17.25 -39.48 -5.26
CA THR A 26 16.56 -40.01 -6.44
C THR A 26 15.44 -39.07 -6.87
N GLN A 27 14.90 -39.26 -8.08
CA GLN A 27 13.73 -38.50 -8.51
C GLN A 27 12.54 -38.72 -7.56
N ALA A 28 12.38 -39.93 -7.02
CA ALA A 28 11.33 -40.24 -6.06
C ALA A 28 11.51 -39.48 -4.73
N ASP A 29 12.76 -39.33 -4.24
CA ASP A 29 13.05 -38.55 -3.03
C ASP A 29 12.71 -37.06 -3.25
N ILE A 30 13.06 -36.54 -4.43
CA ILE A 30 12.74 -35.16 -4.84
C ILE A 30 11.22 -34.97 -4.90
N ASP A 31 10.48 -35.90 -5.52
CA ASP A 31 9.04 -35.81 -5.66
C ASP A 31 8.33 -35.92 -4.32
N GLN A 32 8.79 -36.82 -3.45
CA GLN A 32 8.29 -36.94 -2.09
C GLN A 32 8.53 -35.65 -1.29
N ALA A 33 9.73 -35.08 -1.36
CA ALA A 33 10.05 -33.85 -0.67
C ALA A 33 9.19 -32.67 -1.17
N ARG A 34 9.01 -32.55 -2.49
CA ARG A 34 8.13 -31.54 -3.09
C ARG A 34 6.70 -31.67 -2.58
N ASN A 35 6.15 -32.88 -2.64
CA ASN A 35 4.75 -33.12 -2.32
C ASN A 35 4.46 -32.89 -0.83
N LYS A 36 5.37 -33.31 0.06
CA LYS A 36 5.26 -33.02 1.50
C LYS A 36 5.33 -31.51 1.80
N GLY A 37 6.24 -30.79 1.16
CA GLY A 37 6.37 -29.34 1.32
C GLY A 37 5.12 -28.60 0.85
N LEU A 38 4.58 -28.97 -0.32
CA LEU A 38 3.32 -28.41 -0.82
C LEU A 38 2.15 -28.74 0.10
N ALA A 39 2.02 -29.99 0.56
CA ALA A 39 0.97 -30.38 1.52
C ALA A 39 1.02 -29.53 2.80
N TRP A 40 2.22 -29.32 3.35
CA TRP A 40 2.42 -28.46 4.51
C TRP A 40 2.01 -26.99 4.23
N LEU A 41 2.32 -26.47 3.03
CA LEU A 41 1.89 -25.12 2.64
C LEU A 41 0.37 -24.99 2.57
N TYR A 42 -0.36 -25.98 2.05
CA TYR A 42 -1.83 -25.95 2.03
C TYR A 42 -2.43 -25.87 3.44
N ILE A 43 -1.94 -26.67 4.40
CA ILE A 43 -2.49 -26.71 5.76
C ILE A 43 -2.00 -25.57 6.67
N SER A 44 -0.92 -24.90 6.29
CA SER A 44 -0.37 -23.74 7.01
C SER A 44 -0.94 -22.40 6.54
N GLN A 45 -1.74 -22.39 5.46
CA GLN A 45 -2.38 -21.17 4.98
C GLN A 45 -3.32 -20.61 6.06
N LYS A 46 -3.23 -19.30 6.29
CA LYS A 46 -4.10 -18.59 7.22
C LYS A 46 -5.48 -18.38 6.59
N GLY A 47 -6.49 -18.19 7.45
CA GLY A 47 -7.86 -17.94 6.99
C GLY A 47 -8.04 -16.68 6.14
N ASP A 48 -7.10 -15.74 6.17
CA ASP A 48 -7.09 -14.56 5.30
C ASP A 48 -6.41 -14.79 3.94
N GLY A 49 -5.95 -16.02 3.67
CA GLY A 49 -5.25 -16.40 2.44
C GLY A 49 -3.74 -16.23 2.48
N SER A 50 -3.19 -15.61 3.53
CA SER A 50 -1.76 -15.34 3.63
C SER A 50 -0.98 -16.49 4.26
N TRP A 51 0.34 -16.43 4.09
CA TRP A 51 1.31 -17.15 4.91
C TRP A 51 2.12 -16.20 5.78
N ARG A 52 1.58 -15.02 6.09
CA ARG A 52 2.32 -13.97 6.80
C ARG A 52 2.86 -14.49 8.14
N THR A 53 4.11 -14.21 8.44
CA THR A 53 4.65 -14.32 9.80
C THR A 53 4.52 -12.95 10.50
N ALA A 54 4.69 -12.88 11.82
CA ALA A 54 4.65 -11.59 12.51
C ALA A 54 5.91 -10.77 12.18
N GLY A 55 5.76 -9.45 11.93
CA GLY A 55 6.90 -8.51 12.03
C GLY A 55 7.42 -7.89 10.72
N GLY A 56 6.55 -7.32 9.87
CA GLY A 56 6.98 -6.45 8.76
C GLY A 56 7.48 -7.16 7.50
N LEU A 57 7.45 -8.50 7.48
CA LEU A 57 7.80 -9.35 6.34
C LEU A 57 6.56 -10.08 5.79
N GLU A 58 5.36 -9.56 6.00
CA GLU A 58 4.10 -10.28 5.76
C GLU A 58 3.91 -10.72 4.30
N ILE A 59 4.44 -9.93 3.37
CA ILE A 59 4.34 -10.17 1.92
C ILE A 59 5.29 -11.28 1.47
N GLN A 60 6.48 -11.37 2.06
CA GLN A 60 7.56 -12.24 1.56
C GLN A 60 7.17 -13.73 1.55
N PRO A 61 6.61 -14.32 2.64
CA PRO A 61 6.14 -15.69 2.63
C PRO A 61 5.02 -15.91 1.61
N THR A 62 4.00 -15.05 1.60
CA THR A 62 2.84 -15.23 0.72
C THR A 62 3.23 -15.15 -0.76
N ALA A 63 4.12 -14.23 -1.13
CA ALA A 63 4.65 -14.12 -2.48
C ALA A 63 5.45 -15.37 -2.87
N ALA A 64 6.37 -15.83 -2.01
CA ALA A 64 7.18 -17.01 -2.28
C ALA A 64 6.33 -18.28 -2.42
N VAL A 65 5.31 -18.44 -1.56
CA VAL A 65 4.37 -19.57 -1.63
C VAL A 65 3.55 -19.53 -2.91
N LEU A 66 3.03 -18.37 -3.31
CA LEU A 66 2.29 -18.24 -4.57
C LEU A 66 3.16 -18.64 -5.78
N GLU A 67 4.43 -18.24 -5.80
CA GLU A 67 5.38 -18.66 -6.83
C GLU A 67 5.67 -20.18 -6.79
N ALA A 68 5.77 -20.78 -5.61
CA ALA A 68 5.96 -22.22 -5.46
C ALA A 68 4.75 -23.02 -5.96
N LEU A 69 3.52 -22.55 -5.69
CA LEU A 69 2.29 -23.14 -6.22
C LEU A 69 2.25 -23.07 -7.75
N LEU A 70 2.58 -21.91 -8.34
CA LEU A 70 2.66 -21.74 -9.80
C LEU A 70 3.68 -22.70 -10.43
N ASN A 71 4.84 -22.89 -9.80
CA ASN A 71 5.87 -23.82 -10.27
C ASN A 71 5.43 -25.30 -10.20
N ALA A 72 4.43 -25.61 -9.36
CA ALA A 72 3.80 -26.93 -9.30
C ALA A 72 2.62 -27.08 -10.30
N GLY A 73 2.33 -26.05 -11.09
CA GLY A 73 1.21 -26.01 -12.04
C GLY A 73 -0.13 -25.55 -11.43
N VAL A 74 -0.14 -25.16 -10.16
CA VAL A 74 -1.35 -24.70 -9.47
C VAL A 74 -1.66 -23.26 -9.91
N THR A 75 -2.78 -23.09 -10.61
CA THR A 75 -3.23 -21.81 -11.18
C THR A 75 -4.65 -21.44 -10.77
N ARG A 76 -5.28 -22.27 -9.93
CA ARG A 76 -6.68 -22.17 -9.52
C ARG A 76 -6.86 -22.72 -8.11
N GLY A 77 -8.11 -22.73 -7.66
CA GLY A 77 -8.50 -23.27 -6.36
C GLY A 77 -8.52 -22.22 -5.26
N ARG A 78 -9.14 -22.61 -4.14
CA ARG A 78 -9.40 -21.68 -3.03
C ARG A 78 -8.11 -21.11 -2.46
N ALA A 79 -7.12 -21.96 -2.15
CA ALA A 79 -5.87 -21.52 -1.55
C ALA A 79 -5.12 -20.52 -2.43
N PHE A 80 -4.99 -20.82 -3.72
CA PHE A 80 -4.36 -19.95 -4.71
C PHE A 80 -5.08 -18.60 -4.84
N ALA A 81 -6.40 -18.62 -5.01
CA ALA A 81 -7.20 -17.41 -5.20
C ALA A 81 -7.16 -16.50 -3.96
N MET A 82 -7.19 -17.08 -2.76
CA MET A 82 -7.09 -16.33 -1.51
C MET A 82 -5.71 -15.67 -1.36
N ALA A 83 -4.63 -16.37 -1.71
CA ALA A 83 -3.28 -15.82 -1.69
C ALA A 83 -3.10 -14.65 -2.66
N GLN A 84 -3.59 -14.81 -3.89
CA GLN A 84 -3.54 -13.75 -4.91
C GLN A 84 -4.36 -12.53 -4.48
N SER A 85 -5.57 -12.74 -3.94
CA SER A 85 -6.42 -11.67 -3.41
C SER A 85 -5.76 -10.94 -2.25
N TRP A 86 -5.20 -11.68 -1.30
CA TRP A 86 -4.48 -11.08 -0.17
C TRP A 86 -3.29 -10.25 -0.65
N LEU A 87 -2.45 -10.79 -1.53
CA LEU A 87 -1.29 -10.07 -2.07
C LEU A 87 -1.68 -8.83 -2.86
N THR A 88 -2.80 -8.85 -3.59
CA THR A 88 -3.29 -7.68 -4.32
C THR A 88 -3.64 -6.51 -3.38
N ASN A 89 -4.10 -6.82 -2.16
CA ASN A 89 -4.51 -5.84 -1.16
C ASN A 89 -3.43 -5.55 -0.10
N ALA A 90 -2.28 -6.21 -0.16
CA ALA A 90 -1.22 -6.04 0.83
C ALA A 90 -0.48 -4.70 0.65
N ASP A 91 -0.29 -3.97 1.75
CA ASP A 91 0.47 -2.72 1.77
C ASP A 91 1.97 -3.01 1.73
N SER A 92 2.59 -2.87 0.55
CA SER A 92 4.05 -2.99 0.40
C SER A 92 4.75 -1.68 0.77
N ILE A 93 5.50 -1.65 1.87
CA ILE A 93 6.19 -0.42 2.34
C ILE A 93 7.67 -0.37 1.96
N SER A 94 8.31 -1.52 1.76
CA SER A 94 9.73 -1.65 1.44
C SER A 94 9.96 -2.06 -0.02
N THR A 95 11.16 -1.80 -0.54
CA THR A 95 11.54 -2.24 -1.89
C THR A 95 11.47 -3.75 -2.04
N ASP A 96 11.95 -4.52 -1.06
CA ASP A 96 11.84 -5.99 -1.07
C ASP A 96 10.37 -6.42 -1.20
N SER A 97 9.49 -5.89 -0.36
CA SER A 97 8.07 -6.26 -0.35
C SER A 97 7.37 -5.92 -1.67
N LEU A 98 7.60 -4.72 -2.22
CA LEU A 98 6.99 -4.27 -3.47
C LEU A 98 7.49 -5.08 -4.67
N SER A 99 8.78 -5.41 -4.69
CA SER A 99 9.41 -6.19 -5.76
C SER A 99 8.83 -7.61 -5.79
N ARG A 100 8.77 -8.29 -4.64
CA ARG A 100 8.20 -9.65 -4.51
C ARG A 100 6.70 -9.68 -4.81
N GLN A 101 5.95 -8.70 -4.31
CA GLN A 101 4.52 -8.56 -4.59
C GLN A 101 4.27 -8.45 -6.09
N GLY A 102 5.01 -7.57 -6.78
CA GLY A 102 4.90 -7.39 -8.23
C GLY A 102 5.24 -8.65 -9.01
N VAL A 103 6.34 -9.33 -8.66
CA VAL A 103 6.74 -10.59 -9.32
C VAL A 103 5.70 -11.68 -9.16
N ALA A 104 5.25 -11.95 -7.93
CA ALA A 104 4.30 -13.02 -7.65
C ALA A 104 2.95 -12.77 -8.33
N LEU A 105 2.43 -11.54 -8.26
CA LEU A 105 1.18 -11.16 -8.91
C LEU A 105 1.26 -11.23 -10.43
N TYR A 106 2.37 -10.78 -11.04
CA TYR A 106 2.57 -10.88 -12.49
C TYR A 106 2.60 -12.33 -12.95
N LYS A 107 3.34 -13.20 -12.26
CA LYS A 107 3.37 -14.64 -12.56
C LYS A 107 1.99 -15.30 -12.40
N ALA A 108 1.16 -14.79 -11.48
CA ALA A 108 -0.24 -15.19 -11.31
C ALA A 108 -1.21 -14.52 -12.32
N GLY A 109 -0.70 -13.80 -13.33
CA GLY A 109 -1.50 -13.20 -14.40
C GLY A 109 -2.16 -11.86 -14.08
N ALA A 110 -1.80 -11.21 -12.96
CA ALA A 110 -2.33 -9.89 -12.61
C ALA A 110 -1.60 -8.75 -13.33
N ASN A 111 -2.29 -7.62 -13.51
CA ASN A 111 -1.67 -6.40 -14.01
C ASN A 111 -0.90 -5.69 -12.88
N VAL A 112 0.42 -5.53 -13.06
CA VAL A 112 1.33 -4.98 -12.04
C VAL A 112 1.89 -3.60 -12.41
N THR A 113 1.34 -2.95 -13.44
CA THR A 113 1.86 -1.67 -13.96
C THR A 113 1.97 -0.60 -12.88
N ALA A 114 0.96 -0.50 -12.00
CA ALA A 114 0.97 0.45 -10.89
C ALA A 114 2.07 0.15 -9.87
N LEU A 115 2.30 -1.13 -9.56
CA LEU A 115 3.36 -1.57 -8.64
C LEU A 115 4.75 -1.26 -9.21
N MET A 116 4.97 -1.54 -10.51
CA MET A 116 6.26 -1.27 -11.16
C MET A 116 6.52 0.23 -11.36
N THR A 117 5.46 1.03 -11.57
CA THR A 117 5.55 2.49 -11.58
C THR A 117 5.97 3.02 -10.21
N ARG A 118 5.36 2.51 -9.13
CA ARG A 118 5.73 2.86 -7.76
C ARG A 118 7.17 2.44 -7.45
N LEU A 119 7.58 1.23 -7.84
CA LEU A 119 8.94 0.74 -7.66
C LEU A 119 9.96 1.64 -8.38
N THR A 120 9.65 2.11 -9.58
CA THR A 120 10.47 3.09 -10.31
C THR A 120 10.63 4.39 -9.52
N GLY A 121 9.57 4.84 -8.85
CA GLY A 121 9.59 6.02 -7.97
C GLY A 121 10.47 5.85 -6.74
N MET A 122 10.58 4.63 -6.21
CA MET A 122 11.36 4.33 -4.99
C MET A 122 12.88 4.40 -5.15
N ARG A 123 13.39 4.51 -6.37
CA ARG A 123 14.83 4.49 -6.64
C ARG A 123 15.54 5.72 -6.06
N HIS A 124 16.77 5.54 -5.62
CA HIS A 124 17.65 6.65 -5.31
C HIS A 124 18.08 7.39 -6.58
N LEU A 125 17.84 8.71 -6.62
CA LEU A 125 17.94 9.49 -7.86
C LEU A 125 19.38 9.66 -8.39
N ARG A 126 20.40 9.57 -7.53
CA ARG A 126 21.81 9.73 -7.98
C ARG A 126 22.39 8.44 -8.55
N THR A 127 22.13 7.31 -7.91
CA THR A 127 22.71 6.01 -8.28
C THR A 127 21.77 5.17 -9.13
N ASN A 128 20.50 5.57 -9.26
CA ASN A 128 19.43 4.77 -9.86
C ASN A 128 19.37 3.35 -9.29
N SER A 129 19.67 3.20 -8.00
CA SER A 129 19.63 1.94 -7.25
C SER A 129 18.50 1.98 -6.23
N TRP A 130 18.24 0.87 -5.55
CA TRP A 130 17.21 0.81 -4.50
C TRP A 130 17.82 0.44 -3.15
N GLY A 131 17.46 1.20 -2.13
CA GLY A 131 17.63 0.82 -0.74
C GLY A 131 16.40 0.10 -0.19
N ALA A 132 16.38 -0.16 1.12
CA ALA A 132 15.24 -0.80 1.77
C ALA A 132 13.91 -0.04 1.62
N TYR A 133 13.96 1.29 1.51
CA TYR A 133 12.79 2.18 1.43
C TYR A 133 12.97 3.25 0.35
N ASP A 134 11.90 4.02 0.11
CA ASP A 134 11.86 5.11 -0.87
C ASP A 134 13.06 6.07 -0.71
N GLN A 135 13.81 6.26 -1.80
CA GLN A 135 14.98 7.14 -1.89
C GLN A 135 16.15 6.80 -0.95
N TYR A 136 16.15 5.64 -0.28
CA TYR A 136 17.32 5.18 0.46
C TYR A 136 18.44 4.81 -0.52
N TYR A 137 19.70 4.99 -0.09
CA TYR A 137 20.87 4.58 -0.88
C TYR A 137 20.80 3.09 -1.24
N GLY A 138 21.40 2.74 -2.38
CA GLY A 138 21.43 1.37 -2.87
C GLY A 138 21.97 0.38 -1.84
N SER A 139 21.22 -0.69 -1.60
CA SER A 139 21.63 -1.83 -0.79
C SER A 139 21.36 -3.14 -1.52
N PHE A 140 21.97 -4.21 -1.02
CA PHE A 140 21.67 -5.57 -1.45
C PHE A 140 20.94 -6.29 -0.32
N PRO A 141 19.88 -7.05 -0.62
CA PRO A 141 19.44 -7.46 -1.96
C PRO A 141 18.46 -6.50 -2.68
N ASP A 142 18.11 -5.34 -2.09
CA ASP A 142 17.02 -4.47 -2.59
C ASP A 142 17.18 -4.03 -4.05
N THR A 143 18.39 -3.59 -4.45
CA THR A 143 18.65 -3.20 -5.84
C THR A 143 18.49 -4.38 -6.81
N SER A 144 18.95 -5.56 -6.41
CA SER A 144 18.86 -6.79 -7.20
C SER A 144 17.40 -7.21 -7.36
N LEU A 145 16.64 -7.21 -6.27
CA LEU A 145 15.21 -7.55 -6.27
C LEU A 145 14.37 -6.60 -7.12
N ALA A 146 14.69 -5.30 -7.10
CA ALA A 146 13.98 -4.33 -7.93
C ALA A 146 14.24 -4.56 -9.42
N LEU A 147 15.49 -4.78 -9.82
CA LEU A 147 15.84 -5.12 -11.22
C LEU A 147 15.23 -6.44 -11.67
N ASP A 148 15.26 -7.44 -10.79
CA ASP A 148 14.60 -8.72 -11.02
C ASP A 148 13.10 -8.54 -11.30
N ALA A 149 12.42 -7.67 -10.55
CA ALA A 149 11.02 -7.37 -10.77
C ALA A 149 10.79 -6.77 -12.17
N PHE A 150 11.59 -5.81 -12.62
CA PHE A 150 11.47 -5.26 -13.98
C PHE A 150 11.72 -6.34 -15.06
N SER A 151 12.76 -7.15 -14.89
CA SER A 151 13.11 -8.22 -15.85
C SER A 151 12.02 -9.30 -15.96
N ILE A 152 11.47 -9.74 -14.83
CA ILE A 152 10.43 -10.78 -14.79
C ILE A 152 9.12 -10.24 -15.34
N THR A 153 8.69 -9.06 -14.88
CA THR A 153 7.41 -8.45 -15.28
C THR A 153 7.42 -7.87 -16.69
N LYS A 154 8.58 -7.93 -17.37
CA LYS A 154 8.79 -7.35 -18.71
C LYS A 154 8.47 -5.86 -18.76
N THR A 155 8.66 -5.17 -17.64
CA THR A 155 8.45 -3.73 -17.55
C THR A 155 9.74 -3.01 -17.92
N THR A 156 9.69 -2.10 -18.89
CA THR A 156 10.86 -1.31 -19.29
C THR A 156 11.28 -0.33 -18.20
N PHE A 157 12.54 -0.39 -17.81
CA PHE A 157 13.18 0.58 -16.92
C PHE A 157 14.38 1.24 -17.63
N SER A 158 14.24 2.50 -18.00
CA SER A 158 15.22 3.21 -18.85
C SER A 158 16.61 3.38 -18.23
N ASN A 159 16.74 3.26 -16.91
CA ASN A 159 18.01 3.46 -16.19
C ASN A 159 18.67 2.13 -15.76
N THR A 160 18.27 0.99 -16.35
CA THR A 160 18.80 -0.35 -16.03
C THR A 160 20.33 -0.39 -16.00
N GLY A 161 21.00 0.26 -16.97
CA GLY A 161 22.47 0.30 -17.03
C GLY A 161 23.15 0.93 -15.82
N PHE A 162 22.57 1.97 -15.24
CA PHE A 162 23.11 2.62 -14.05
C PHE A 162 23.04 1.70 -12.83
N SER A 163 21.91 1.00 -12.66
CA SER A 163 21.71 0.05 -11.57
C SER A 163 22.61 -1.18 -11.69
N LEU A 164 22.78 -1.71 -12.91
CA LEU A 164 23.73 -2.80 -13.18
C LEU A 164 25.17 -2.36 -12.95
N GLY A 165 25.52 -1.13 -13.36
CA GLY A 165 26.80 -0.51 -13.06
C GLY A 165 27.05 -0.39 -11.56
N PHE A 166 26.03 -0.02 -10.78
CA PHE A 166 26.10 0.00 -9.32
C PHE A 166 26.36 -1.40 -8.74
N ILE A 167 25.67 -2.45 -9.23
CA ILE A 167 25.93 -3.84 -8.81
C ILE A 167 27.37 -4.24 -9.14
N ALA A 168 27.79 -4.10 -10.39
CA ALA A 168 29.10 -4.54 -10.86
C ALA A 168 30.24 -3.79 -10.15
N ALA A 169 30.10 -2.47 -9.97
CA ALA A 169 31.09 -1.67 -9.26
C ALA A 169 31.23 -2.08 -7.79
N SER A 170 30.13 -2.51 -7.15
CA SER A 170 30.07 -2.87 -5.72
C SER A 170 30.67 -4.25 -5.38
N GLN A 171 31.22 -4.98 -6.35
CA GLN A 171 31.83 -6.29 -6.09
C GLN A 171 33.16 -6.13 -5.35
N ASN A 172 33.33 -6.88 -4.27
CA ASN A 172 34.57 -6.90 -3.50
C ASN A 172 35.67 -7.67 -4.25
N THR A 173 36.93 -7.46 -3.87
CA THR A 173 38.08 -8.14 -4.49
C THR A 173 38.10 -9.65 -4.28
N ASP A 174 37.36 -10.16 -3.28
CA ASP A 174 37.16 -11.60 -3.06
C ASP A 174 36.07 -12.20 -3.97
N GLY A 175 35.48 -11.39 -4.85
CA GLY A 175 34.43 -11.78 -5.80
C GLY A 175 33.01 -11.72 -5.23
N GLY A 176 32.83 -11.53 -3.92
CA GLY A 176 31.51 -11.46 -3.30
C GLY A 176 30.95 -10.04 -3.21
N TRP A 177 29.73 -9.93 -2.67
CA TRP A 177 29.08 -8.67 -2.31
C TRP A 177 28.67 -8.66 -0.84
N SER A 178 28.55 -7.47 -0.26
CA SER A 178 28.09 -7.24 1.11
C SER A 178 26.67 -6.66 1.14
N TYR A 179 26.02 -6.58 2.30
CA TYR A 179 24.66 -6.01 2.42
C TYR A 179 24.62 -4.48 2.31
N THR A 180 25.70 -3.80 2.72
CA THR A 180 25.72 -2.33 2.87
C THR A 180 26.87 -1.70 2.10
N SER A 181 26.54 -0.67 1.32
CA SER A 181 27.44 0.45 1.04
C SER A 181 26.98 1.63 1.90
N ILE A 182 27.51 1.78 3.11
CA ILE A 182 26.99 2.78 4.07
C ILE A 182 27.25 4.23 3.58
N TYR A 183 28.10 4.43 2.57
CA TYR A 183 28.42 5.77 2.05
C TYR A 183 28.69 5.84 0.53
N GLY A 184 28.23 4.86 -0.26
CA GLY A 184 28.48 4.88 -1.70
C GLY A 184 29.89 4.46 -2.11
N GLU A 185 30.68 3.89 -1.20
CA GLU A 185 31.95 3.24 -1.52
C GLU A 185 31.68 1.75 -1.85
N PRO A 186 32.04 1.28 -3.05
CA PRO A 186 32.22 -0.14 -3.32
C PRO A 186 33.26 -0.78 -2.40
N GLY A 187 33.14 -2.08 -2.08
CA GLY A 187 34.35 -2.83 -1.71
C GLY A 187 34.73 -2.97 -0.23
N THR A 188 34.11 -2.24 0.72
CA THR A 188 34.70 -2.08 2.08
C THR A 188 34.15 -2.99 3.16
N SER A 189 33.02 -3.66 2.93
CA SER A 189 32.34 -4.51 3.91
C SER A 189 32.44 -5.98 3.54
N VAL A 190 32.47 -6.86 4.54
CA VAL A 190 32.67 -8.31 4.35
C VAL A 190 31.62 -8.89 3.41
N SER A 191 32.06 -9.60 2.37
CA SER A 191 31.19 -10.33 1.45
C SER A 191 30.35 -11.38 2.17
N ARG A 192 29.08 -11.53 1.78
CA ARG A 192 28.10 -12.45 2.35
C ARG A 192 27.42 -13.27 1.25
N VAL A 193 26.93 -14.45 1.61
CA VAL A 193 26.30 -15.38 0.66
C VAL A 193 25.03 -14.79 0.04
N VAL A 194 24.11 -14.28 0.86
CA VAL A 194 22.81 -13.76 0.42
C VAL A 194 22.90 -12.63 -0.62
N PRO A 195 23.60 -11.50 -0.38
CA PRO A 195 23.73 -10.44 -1.38
C PRO A 195 24.47 -10.92 -2.64
N THR A 196 25.46 -11.81 -2.49
CA THR A 196 26.18 -12.39 -3.63
C THR A 196 25.25 -13.23 -4.50
N ALA A 197 24.44 -14.11 -3.90
CA ALA A 197 23.49 -14.95 -4.61
C ALA A 197 22.44 -14.10 -5.37
N HIS A 198 21.86 -13.09 -4.71
CA HIS A 198 20.92 -12.18 -5.37
C HIS A 198 21.54 -11.41 -6.53
N ASN A 199 22.77 -10.91 -6.39
CA ASN A 199 23.46 -10.22 -7.47
C ASN A 199 23.79 -11.15 -8.64
N ILE A 200 24.17 -12.40 -8.40
CA ILE A 200 24.37 -13.39 -9.46
C ILE A 200 23.06 -13.65 -10.21
N ILE A 201 21.94 -13.84 -9.52
CA ILE A 201 20.62 -14.03 -10.16
C ILE A 201 20.32 -12.85 -11.09
N THR A 202 20.40 -11.63 -10.55
CA THR A 202 20.10 -10.42 -11.33
C THR A 202 21.03 -10.25 -12.51
N LEU A 203 22.36 -10.28 -12.31
CA LEU A 203 23.32 -10.13 -13.41
C LEU A 203 23.12 -11.18 -14.50
N SER A 204 22.82 -12.42 -14.12
CA SER A 204 22.56 -13.52 -15.07
C SER A 204 21.35 -13.25 -15.96
N ARG A 205 20.32 -12.54 -15.47
CA ARG A 205 19.14 -12.17 -16.26
C ARG A 205 19.41 -11.07 -17.29
N TYR A 206 20.52 -10.36 -17.15
CA TYR A 206 20.89 -9.24 -18.02
C TYR A 206 22.16 -9.52 -18.84
N ASN A 207 22.75 -10.72 -18.74
CA ASN A 207 24.05 -11.02 -19.35
C ASN A 207 24.03 -11.05 -20.90
N ALA A 208 22.85 -11.25 -21.51
CA ALA A 208 22.68 -11.17 -22.96
C ALA A 208 22.88 -9.74 -23.49
N ASP A 209 22.53 -8.73 -22.68
CA ASP A 209 22.52 -7.32 -23.08
C ASP A 209 23.67 -6.51 -22.43
N TRP A 210 24.35 -7.08 -21.43
CA TRP A 210 25.35 -6.38 -20.62
C TRP A 210 26.58 -7.25 -20.34
N ILE A 211 27.75 -6.61 -20.36
CA ILE A 211 29.04 -7.27 -20.08
C ILE A 211 29.21 -7.44 -18.56
N VAL A 212 28.66 -8.53 -18.02
CA VAL A 212 28.67 -8.82 -16.57
C VAL A 212 29.13 -10.24 -16.20
N ASP A 213 29.49 -11.07 -17.20
CA ASP A 213 29.88 -12.47 -16.99
C ASP A 213 31.11 -12.66 -16.09
N THR A 214 32.06 -11.72 -16.13
CA THR A 214 33.21 -11.74 -15.20
C THR A 214 32.76 -11.55 -13.76
N ASN A 215 31.84 -10.61 -13.49
CA ASN A 215 31.28 -10.42 -12.16
C ASN A 215 30.51 -11.65 -11.68
N ILE A 216 29.69 -12.24 -12.56
CA ILE A 216 28.96 -13.50 -12.26
C ILE A 216 29.95 -14.60 -11.87
N THR A 217 30.99 -14.80 -12.68
CA THR A 217 32.01 -15.84 -12.47
C THR A 217 32.76 -15.64 -11.15
N ASN A 218 33.16 -14.41 -10.83
CA ASN A 218 33.80 -14.07 -9.57
C ASN A 218 32.88 -14.35 -8.36
N GLY A 219 31.60 -14.02 -8.47
CA GLY A 219 30.59 -14.33 -7.45
C GLY A 219 30.40 -15.82 -7.23
N ILE A 220 30.34 -16.61 -8.31
CA ILE A 220 30.24 -18.07 -8.23
C ILE A 220 31.46 -18.66 -7.51
N ASN A 221 32.66 -18.21 -7.86
CA ASN A 221 33.90 -18.66 -7.21
C ASN A 221 33.91 -18.31 -5.71
N PHE A 222 33.43 -17.12 -5.34
CA PHE A 222 33.22 -16.75 -3.94
C PHE A 222 32.27 -17.74 -3.24
N LEU A 223 31.13 -18.05 -3.85
CA LEU A 223 30.14 -18.95 -3.26
C LEU A 223 30.67 -20.37 -3.09
N PHE A 224 31.47 -20.90 -4.03
CA PHE A 224 32.08 -22.22 -3.88
C PHE A 224 32.93 -22.34 -2.61
N GLY A 225 33.60 -21.27 -2.19
CA GLY A 225 34.33 -21.21 -0.92
C GLY A 225 33.44 -21.23 0.34
N ARG A 226 32.11 -21.21 0.18
CA ARG A 226 31.12 -21.18 1.27
C ARG A 226 30.38 -22.50 1.45
N GLN A 227 30.62 -23.49 0.59
CA GLN A 227 30.05 -24.83 0.76
C GLN A 227 30.70 -25.55 1.95
N LYS A 228 29.89 -26.21 2.75
CA LYS A 228 30.29 -26.97 3.94
C LYS A 228 30.33 -28.47 3.63
N ALA A 229 30.89 -29.24 4.56
CA ALA A 229 31.07 -30.68 4.39
C ALA A 229 29.74 -31.44 4.26
N ASP A 230 28.65 -30.90 4.81
CA ASP A 230 27.29 -31.42 4.68
C ASP A 230 26.64 -31.10 3.31
N GLY A 231 27.34 -30.37 2.43
CA GLY A 231 26.85 -29.95 1.12
C GLY A 231 26.07 -28.64 1.12
N GLY A 232 25.69 -28.11 2.29
CA GLY A 232 25.01 -26.82 2.43
C GLY A 232 25.97 -25.64 2.36
N PHE A 233 25.43 -24.43 2.30
CA PHE A 233 26.19 -23.17 2.28
C PHE A 233 25.94 -22.36 3.54
N ALA A 234 26.97 -21.68 4.02
CA ALA A 234 26.84 -20.72 5.12
C ALA A 234 27.79 -19.51 4.98
N GLY A 235 27.30 -18.35 5.39
CA GLY A 235 27.93 -17.04 5.17
C GLY A 235 29.05 -16.73 6.15
N ASP A 236 29.10 -17.46 7.27
CA ASP A 236 30.24 -17.44 8.18
C ASP A 236 31.28 -18.49 7.74
N LEU A 237 32.55 -18.07 7.66
CA LEU A 237 33.66 -19.00 7.43
C LEU A 237 33.82 -19.98 8.59
N ALA A 238 33.50 -19.56 9.82
CA ALA A 238 33.57 -20.40 11.01
C ALA A 238 32.41 -21.41 11.13
N ALA A 239 31.32 -21.22 10.38
CA ALA A 239 30.22 -22.18 10.39
C ALA A 239 30.67 -23.53 9.86
N THR A 240 30.38 -24.59 10.62
CA THR A 240 30.70 -25.98 10.27
C THR A 240 29.56 -26.69 9.55
N VAL A 241 28.36 -26.10 9.56
CA VAL A 241 27.14 -26.62 8.93
C VAL A 241 26.52 -25.58 8.00
N GLY A 242 25.83 -26.04 6.96
CA GLY A 242 25.07 -25.20 6.04
C GLY A 242 23.78 -24.66 6.65
N SER A 243 23.24 -23.60 6.06
CA SER A 243 21.92 -23.06 6.34
C SER A 243 20.96 -23.37 5.18
N PRO A 244 19.72 -23.83 5.42
CA PRO A 244 18.73 -24.02 4.36
C PRO A 244 18.49 -22.77 3.52
N TYR A 245 18.42 -21.59 4.15
CA TYR A 245 18.15 -20.32 3.47
C TYR A 245 19.24 -19.97 2.46
N GLU A 246 20.47 -19.97 2.92
CA GLU A 246 21.61 -19.61 2.08
C GLU A 246 21.88 -20.68 1.02
N THR A 247 21.72 -21.96 1.37
CA THR A 247 21.86 -23.06 0.40
C THR A 247 20.84 -22.95 -0.73
N ALA A 248 19.58 -22.64 -0.41
CA ALA A 248 18.55 -22.48 -1.42
C ALA A 248 18.84 -21.29 -2.34
N LEU A 249 19.25 -20.14 -1.79
CA LEU A 249 19.63 -18.98 -2.60
C LEU A 249 20.83 -19.24 -3.51
N VAL A 250 21.86 -19.91 -3.00
CA VAL A 250 23.02 -20.29 -3.83
C VAL A 250 22.62 -21.24 -4.93
N TYR A 251 21.76 -22.23 -4.64
CA TYR A 251 21.25 -23.13 -5.66
C TYR A 251 20.51 -22.37 -6.77
N LEU A 252 19.62 -21.44 -6.41
CA LEU A 252 18.88 -20.61 -7.37
C LEU A 252 19.83 -19.74 -8.20
N ALA A 253 20.85 -19.15 -7.58
CA ALA A 253 21.85 -18.35 -8.28
C ALA A 253 22.67 -19.16 -9.28
N LEU A 254 23.14 -20.35 -8.90
CA LEU A 254 23.86 -21.25 -9.81
C LEU A 254 22.95 -21.74 -10.93
N ASN A 255 21.68 -22.03 -10.63
CA ASN A 255 20.73 -22.47 -11.65
C ASN A 255 20.44 -21.37 -12.67
N GLU A 256 20.24 -20.13 -12.22
CA GLU A 256 20.01 -18.98 -13.11
C GLU A 256 21.24 -18.71 -13.97
N ALA A 257 22.44 -18.66 -13.39
CA ALA A 257 23.68 -18.45 -14.12
C ALA A 257 23.97 -19.57 -15.12
N LYS A 258 23.68 -20.82 -14.77
CA LYS A 258 23.76 -21.97 -15.68
C LYS A 258 22.81 -21.79 -16.86
N ASN A 259 21.56 -21.42 -16.61
CA ASN A 259 20.56 -21.21 -17.66
C ASN A 259 20.92 -20.02 -18.56
N ALA A 260 21.61 -19.02 -18.01
CA ALA A 260 22.18 -17.89 -18.75
C ALA A 260 23.48 -18.24 -19.50
N GLY A 261 23.96 -19.49 -19.43
CA GLY A 261 25.12 -19.97 -20.19
C GLY A 261 26.48 -19.74 -19.54
N ASN A 262 26.55 -19.32 -18.27
CA ASN A 262 27.82 -19.14 -17.58
C ASN A 262 28.56 -20.48 -17.40
N ALA A 263 29.77 -20.59 -17.98
CA ALA A 263 30.53 -21.84 -18.02
C ALA A 263 30.86 -22.41 -16.62
N THR A 264 31.17 -21.55 -15.64
CA THR A 264 31.47 -21.97 -14.26
C THR A 264 30.24 -22.55 -13.59
N ALA A 265 29.06 -21.94 -13.79
CA ALA A 265 27.80 -22.48 -13.30
C ALA A 265 27.41 -23.81 -13.99
N VAL A 266 27.66 -23.93 -15.30
CA VAL A 266 27.43 -25.18 -16.05
C VAL A 266 28.28 -26.33 -15.51
N ALA A 267 29.52 -26.05 -15.09
CA ALA A 267 30.40 -27.03 -14.47
C ALA A 267 30.03 -27.36 -13.00
N ALA A 268 29.14 -26.59 -12.36
CA ALA A 268 28.80 -26.71 -10.93
C ALA A 268 27.81 -27.83 -10.58
N GLN A 269 27.60 -28.82 -11.46
CA GLN A 269 26.54 -29.82 -11.31
C GLN A 269 26.63 -30.60 -9.99
N THR A 270 27.83 -31.02 -9.59
CA THR A 270 28.06 -31.72 -8.32
C THR A 270 27.79 -30.82 -7.12
N VAL A 271 28.21 -29.55 -7.18
CA VAL A 271 27.96 -28.56 -6.12
C VAL A 271 26.46 -28.37 -5.91
N MET A 272 25.71 -28.20 -7.01
CA MET A 272 24.25 -28.08 -6.97
C MET A 272 23.58 -29.37 -6.47
N ALA A 273 24.09 -30.55 -6.84
CA ALA A 273 23.57 -31.82 -6.36
C ALA A 273 23.75 -31.98 -4.83
N ASN A 274 24.93 -31.63 -4.30
CA ASN A 274 25.20 -31.64 -2.87
C ASN A 274 24.29 -30.66 -2.12
N ALA A 275 24.09 -29.46 -2.64
CA ALA A 275 23.18 -28.46 -2.08
C ALA A 275 21.73 -28.98 -2.00
N ARG A 276 21.25 -29.62 -3.07
CA ARG A 276 19.90 -30.21 -3.08
C ARG A 276 19.78 -31.38 -2.10
N ASN A 277 20.77 -32.25 -2.02
CA ASN A 277 20.77 -33.36 -1.05
C ASN A 277 20.74 -32.82 0.39
N PHE A 278 21.53 -31.79 0.67
CA PHE A 278 21.48 -31.07 1.94
C PHE A 278 20.05 -30.57 2.20
N LEU A 279 19.45 -29.81 1.28
CA LEU A 279 18.09 -29.27 1.46
C LEU A 279 17.06 -30.37 1.72
N ILE A 280 17.06 -31.46 0.97
CA ILE A 280 16.15 -32.60 1.19
C ILE A 280 16.38 -33.22 2.57
N SER A 281 17.63 -33.35 3.02
CA SER A 281 17.94 -33.86 4.36
C SER A 281 17.45 -32.97 5.51
N GLN A 282 17.21 -31.68 5.24
CA GLN A 282 16.70 -30.73 6.23
C GLN A 282 15.17 -30.68 6.32
N GLN A 283 14.46 -31.46 5.49
CA GLN A 283 13.00 -31.50 5.55
C GLN A 283 12.54 -32.18 6.85
N GLN A 284 11.64 -31.52 7.57
CA GLN A 284 11.02 -32.07 8.76
C GLN A 284 9.98 -33.14 8.43
N THR A 285 9.57 -33.93 9.42
CA THR A 285 8.61 -35.03 9.23
C THR A 285 7.22 -34.58 8.78
N ASP A 286 6.83 -33.36 9.15
CA ASP A 286 5.58 -32.73 8.72
C ASP A 286 5.65 -32.13 7.31
N GLY A 287 6.84 -32.17 6.69
CA GLY A 287 7.09 -31.72 5.32
C GLY A 287 7.65 -30.31 5.21
N CYS A 288 7.74 -29.55 6.30
CA CYS A 288 8.24 -28.17 6.25
C CYS A 288 9.76 -28.09 6.25
N TRP A 289 10.25 -26.88 5.97
CA TRP A 289 11.59 -26.45 6.35
C TRP A 289 11.49 -25.35 7.40
N ASN A 290 12.05 -25.64 8.58
CA ASN A 290 12.18 -24.67 9.69
C ASN A 290 10.85 -24.06 10.18
N ASP A 291 9.74 -24.79 10.08
CA ASP A 291 8.39 -24.32 10.46
C ASP A 291 8.00 -22.97 9.82
N ASP A 292 8.61 -22.66 8.67
CA ASP A 292 8.53 -21.35 8.03
C ASP A 292 8.03 -21.49 6.59
N PRO A 293 6.88 -20.88 6.23
CA PRO A 293 6.35 -20.92 4.87
C PRO A 293 7.25 -20.28 3.82
N PHE A 294 7.96 -19.20 4.16
CA PHE A 294 8.91 -18.58 3.23
C PHE A 294 10.04 -19.55 2.93
N MET A 295 10.62 -20.15 3.97
CA MET A 295 11.70 -21.12 3.82
C MET A 295 11.26 -22.36 3.04
N THR A 296 10.10 -22.91 3.39
CA THR A 296 9.50 -24.06 2.69
C THR A 296 9.30 -23.75 1.21
N ALA A 297 8.69 -22.61 0.88
CA ALA A 297 8.49 -22.19 -0.49
C ALA A 297 9.80 -21.94 -1.25
N LEU A 298 10.80 -21.33 -0.61
CA LEU A 298 12.10 -21.08 -1.21
C LEU A 298 12.82 -22.38 -1.57
N VAL A 299 12.78 -23.39 -0.68
CA VAL A 299 13.36 -24.71 -0.98
C VAL A 299 12.62 -25.40 -2.11
N LEU A 300 11.28 -25.33 -2.16
CA LEU A 300 10.49 -25.89 -3.25
C LEU A 300 10.90 -25.33 -4.62
N GLN A 301 11.28 -24.04 -4.70
CA GLN A 301 11.78 -23.43 -5.94
C GLN A 301 13.14 -24.00 -6.41
N THR A 302 13.90 -24.67 -5.54
CA THR A 302 15.16 -25.33 -5.91
C THR A 302 14.96 -26.72 -6.51
N LEU A 303 13.82 -27.35 -6.23
CA LEU A 303 13.51 -28.69 -6.71
C LEU A 303 13.13 -28.62 -8.20
N PRO A 304 13.52 -29.61 -9.02
CA PRO A 304 13.07 -29.71 -10.41
C PRO A 304 11.56 -29.49 -10.53
N THR A 305 11.13 -28.68 -11.48
CA THR A 305 9.71 -28.39 -11.72
C THR A 305 8.99 -29.66 -12.17
N ALA A 306 7.80 -29.90 -11.64
CA ALA A 306 6.90 -30.95 -12.06
C ALA A 306 5.49 -30.39 -12.12
N THR A 307 4.80 -30.56 -13.25
CA THR A 307 3.37 -30.27 -13.34
C THR A 307 2.63 -31.43 -12.67
N LEU A 308 1.97 -31.14 -11.55
CA LEU A 308 1.18 -32.13 -10.84
C LEU A 308 -0.23 -32.20 -11.44
N SER A 309 -0.76 -33.41 -11.59
CA SER A 309 -2.15 -33.62 -12.02
C SER A 309 -3.10 -33.16 -10.92
N ASP A 310 -4.19 -32.53 -11.33
CA ASP A 310 -5.33 -32.09 -10.51
C ASP A 310 -6.59 -32.58 -11.26
N SER A 311 -7.04 -33.77 -10.90
CA SER A 311 -8.05 -34.53 -11.66
C SER A 311 -9.45 -33.93 -11.54
N ASP A 312 -9.77 -33.29 -10.41
CA ASP A 312 -11.08 -32.67 -10.17
C ASP A 312 -11.10 -31.15 -10.36
N ASN A 313 -9.94 -30.55 -10.65
CA ASN A 313 -9.73 -29.13 -10.93
C ASN A 313 -10.07 -28.20 -9.76
N ASP A 314 -9.95 -28.68 -8.51
CA ASP A 314 -10.22 -27.88 -7.32
C ASP A 314 -9.03 -27.02 -6.86
N GLY A 315 -7.87 -27.22 -7.50
CA GLY A 315 -6.62 -26.52 -7.26
C GLY A 315 -5.74 -27.12 -6.17
N ILE A 316 -5.95 -28.38 -5.80
CA ILE A 316 -5.06 -29.19 -4.98
C ILE A 316 -4.64 -30.41 -5.81
N PRO A 317 -3.34 -30.59 -6.12
CA PRO A 317 -2.95 -31.72 -6.96
C PRO A 317 -3.15 -33.09 -6.27
N ASP A 318 -3.47 -34.12 -7.04
CA ASP A 318 -3.81 -35.49 -6.57
C ASP A 318 -2.76 -36.07 -5.61
N ALA A 319 -1.47 -35.81 -5.89
CA ALA A 319 -0.36 -36.29 -5.09
C ALA A 319 -0.25 -35.58 -3.73
N ILE A 320 -0.82 -34.39 -3.60
CA ILE A 320 -0.91 -33.60 -2.38
C ILE A 320 -2.11 -34.06 -1.57
N GLU A 321 -3.25 -34.28 -2.23
CA GLU A 321 -4.47 -34.79 -1.59
C GLU A 321 -4.27 -36.13 -0.90
N ALA A 322 -3.49 -37.04 -1.53
CA ALA A 322 -3.11 -38.31 -0.91
C ALA A 322 -2.37 -38.13 0.44
N LEU A 323 -1.60 -37.05 0.59
CA LEU A 323 -0.90 -36.72 1.84
C LEU A 323 -1.81 -36.01 2.85
N LEU A 324 -2.81 -35.27 2.35
CA LEU A 324 -3.80 -34.57 3.16
C LEU A 324 -4.99 -35.46 3.57
N LEU A 325 -5.05 -36.69 3.06
CA LEU A 325 -6.14 -37.64 3.26
C LEU A 325 -7.48 -37.12 2.71
N THR A 326 -7.43 -36.37 1.60
CA THR A 326 -8.60 -35.93 0.81
C THR A 326 -8.76 -36.75 -0.46
N ASN A 327 -9.83 -36.51 -1.22
CA ASN A 327 -10.22 -37.39 -2.32
C ASN A 327 -9.85 -36.81 -3.70
N PRO A 328 -8.87 -37.40 -4.43
CA PRO A 328 -8.33 -36.86 -5.68
C PRO A 328 -9.27 -36.73 -6.89
N ILE A 329 -10.53 -37.14 -6.74
CA ILE A 329 -11.52 -37.10 -7.81
C ILE A 329 -12.80 -36.34 -7.39
N VAL A 330 -12.80 -35.73 -6.21
CA VAL A 330 -13.95 -35.01 -5.66
C VAL A 330 -13.50 -33.64 -5.17
N ALA A 331 -13.95 -32.61 -5.88
CA ALA A 331 -13.58 -31.22 -5.57
C ALA A 331 -13.91 -30.84 -4.11
N ASP A 332 -12.90 -30.93 -3.24
CA ASP A 332 -13.01 -30.83 -1.79
C ASP A 332 -12.01 -29.86 -1.17
N GLY A 333 -11.14 -29.24 -1.97
CA GLY A 333 -10.10 -28.32 -1.54
C GLY A 333 -10.60 -27.06 -0.83
N ARG A 334 -11.92 -26.83 -0.82
CA ARG A 334 -12.56 -25.85 0.07
C ARG A 334 -12.55 -26.25 1.54
N ASN A 335 -12.40 -27.54 1.85
CA ASN A 335 -12.49 -28.15 3.17
C ASN A 335 -11.12 -28.26 3.88
N LEU A 336 -10.02 -28.11 3.14
CA LEU A 336 -8.65 -28.23 3.67
C LEU A 336 -8.10 -26.97 4.33
N VAL A 337 -8.59 -25.80 3.91
CA VAL A 337 -8.26 -24.56 4.60
C VAL A 337 -8.91 -24.61 5.98
N LYS A 338 -8.12 -24.39 7.06
CA LYS A 338 -8.68 -24.18 8.39
C LYS A 338 -9.76 -23.11 8.27
N GLY A 339 -11.01 -23.51 8.35
CA GLY A 339 -12.12 -22.58 8.36
C GLY A 339 -11.89 -21.59 9.49
N ASN A 340 -11.78 -20.31 9.16
CA ASN A 340 -11.93 -19.22 10.11
C ASN A 340 -13.40 -19.04 10.53
N GLY A 341 -14.31 -19.94 10.13
CA GLY A 341 -15.75 -19.74 10.29
C GLY A 341 -16.33 -18.64 9.38
N ASP A 342 -15.53 -18.08 8.46
CA ASP A 342 -15.84 -16.84 7.79
C ASP A 342 -15.38 -16.86 6.32
N SER A 343 -16.31 -17.20 5.44
CA SER A 343 -16.30 -16.67 4.07
C SER A 343 -16.44 -15.15 4.17
N VAL A 344 -15.35 -14.43 4.40
CA VAL A 344 -15.43 -12.98 4.53
C VAL A 344 -14.59 -12.32 3.44
N PRO A 345 -15.25 -11.63 2.48
CA PRO A 345 -14.61 -10.62 1.65
C PRO A 345 -13.80 -9.67 2.55
N GLY A 346 -12.60 -9.24 2.13
CA GLY A 346 -11.76 -8.33 2.91
C GLY A 346 -12.49 -7.08 3.40
N ILE A 347 -11.90 -6.35 4.36
CA ILE A 347 -12.51 -5.11 4.84
C ILE A 347 -12.60 -4.11 3.68
N ASN A 348 -13.82 -3.76 3.30
CA ASN A 348 -14.10 -2.69 2.37
C ASN A 348 -14.67 -1.52 3.15
N SER A 349 -14.27 -0.30 2.81
CA SER A 349 -14.79 0.91 3.46
C SER A 349 -15.18 1.97 2.44
N SER A 350 -16.17 2.80 2.77
CA SER A 350 -16.79 3.74 1.84
C SER A 350 -15.95 5.00 1.60
N VAL A 351 -15.70 5.36 0.35
CA VAL A 351 -15.17 6.70 0.01
C VAL A 351 -16.15 7.78 0.46
N LEU A 352 -15.68 8.76 1.23
CA LEU A 352 -16.44 9.96 1.60
C LEU A 352 -16.06 11.12 0.70
N LEU A 353 -17.03 11.62 -0.07
CA LEU A 353 -16.98 12.90 -0.79
C LEU A 353 -18.14 13.75 -0.29
N ALA A 354 -17.85 14.86 0.38
CA ALA A 354 -18.88 15.74 0.94
C ALA A 354 -18.56 17.22 0.70
N THR A 355 -19.60 18.00 0.39
CA THR A 355 -19.57 19.47 0.40
C THR A 355 -20.40 19.98 1.57
N ILE A 356 -19.79 20.77 2.45
CA ILE A 356 -20.41 21.28 3.69
C ILE A 356 -20.17 22.79 3.84
N LEU A 357 -20.90 23.43 4.73
CA LEU A 357 -20.78 24.88 4.98
C LEU A 357 -19.97 25.15 6.25
N VAL A 358 -19.10 26.17 6.20
CA VAL A 358 -18.38 26.66 7.37
C VAL A 358 -19.36 27.11 8.46
N TYR A 359 -18.99 26.86 9.73
CA TYR A 359 -19.80 27.18 10.93
C TYR A 359 -21.15 26.45 11.04
N ARG A 360 -21.38 25.38 10.27
CA ARG A 360 -22.54 24.48 10.45
C ARG A 360 -22.10 23.13 11.03
N PRO A 361 -22.83 22.57 12.00
CA PRO A 361 -22.51 21.25 12.53
C PRO A 361 -22.60 20.19 11.42
N PHE A 362 -21.66 19.25 11.43
CA PHE A 362 -21.58 18.13 10.50
C PHE A 362 -21.40 16.83 11.28
N SER A 363 -22.07 15.77 10.83
CA SER A 363 -21.90 14.42 11.35
C SER A 363 -22.15 13.42 10.23
N MET A 364 -21.21 12.53 9.98
CA MET A 364 -21.30 11.49 8.96
C MET A 364 -20.65 10.21 9.46
N SER A 365 -21.33 9.08 9.32
CA SER A 365 -20.79 7.76 9.65
C SER A 365 -20.14 7.15 8.42
N LEU A 366 -18.91 6.69 8.56
CA LEU A 366 -18.26 5.85 7.55
C LEU A 366 -18.83 4.43 7.62
N THR A 367 -19.01 3.79 6.46
CA THR A 367 -19.51 2.41 6.41
C THR A 367 -18.36 1.44 6.12
N VAL A 368 -18.46 0.26 6.72
CA VAL A 368 -17.50 -0.84 6.57
C VAL A 368 -18.27 -2.14 6.34
N SER A 369 -17.75 -2.98 5.45
CA SER A 369 -18.27 -4.32 5.18
C SER A 369 -17.14 -5.32 5.10
N GLY A 370 -17.38 -6.55 5.52
CA GLY A 370 -16.32 -7.57 5.70
C GLY A 370 -15.51 -7.35 6.98
N GLY A 371 -14.50 -8.19 7.20
CA GLY A 371 -13.75 -8.28 8.47
C GLY A 371 -14.57 -8.74 9.67
N THR A 372 -13.94 -8.72 10.84
CA THR A 372 -14.54 -9.14 12.13
C THR A 372 -14.63 -7.97 13.12
N ALA A 373 -15.85 -7.50 13.41
CA ALA A 373 -16.08 -6.46 14.40
C ALA A 373 -15.58 -6.87 15.81
N PRO A 374 -15.22 -5.90 16.70
CA PRO A 374 -15.26 -4.44 16.53
C PRO A 374 -14.20 -3.86 15.59
N TYR A 375 -14.54 -2.73 14.97
CA TYR A 375 -13.64 -1.98 14.09
C TYR A 375 -12.99 -0.79 14.81
N SER A 376 -11.73 -0.52 14.46
CA SER A 376 -10.97 0.64 14.91
C SER A 376 -10.64 1.56 13.75
N TRP A 377 -10.73 2.87 13.97
CA TRP A 377 -10.62 3.91 12.96
C TRP A 377 -9.51 4.90 13.31
N SER A 378 -8.74 5.31 12.32
CA SER A 378 -7.65 6.29 12.50
C SER A 378 -7.40 7.09 11.23
N LEU A 379 -6.81 8.28 11.36
CA LEU A 379 -6.29 9.03 10.22
C LEU A 379 -4.85 8.60 9.95
N VAL A 380 -4.53 8.28 8.70
CA VAL A 380 -3.21 7.82 8.27
C VAL A 380 -2.38 8.99 7.73
N SER A 381 -3.00 9.84 6.93
CA SER A 381 -2.36 11.01 6.32
C SER A 381 -3.38 12.07 5.91
N GLY A 382 -2.91 13.30 5.73
CA GLY A 382 -3.79 14.46 5.55
C GLY A 382 -4.44 14.90 6.86
N GLY A 383 -5.52 15.67 6.77
CA GLY A 383 -6.23 16.17 7.94
C GLY A 383 -7.68 16.49 7.62
N LEU A 384 -8.55 16.29 8.61
CA LEU A 384 -9.92 16.77 8.55
C LEU A 384 -9.95 18.31 8.60
N PRO A 385 -11.00 18.96 8.07
CA PRO A 385 -11.23 20.39 8.30
C PRO A 385 -11.13 20.72 9.79
N SER A 386 -10.45 21.82 10.13
CA SER A 386 -10.33 22.26 11.52
C SER A 386 -11.71 22.39 12.16
N GLY A 387 -11.89 21.74 13.33
CA GLY A 387 -13.17 21.64 14.03
C GLY A 387 -13.96 20.36 13.76
N LEU A 388 -13.48 19.47 12.87
CA LEU A 388 -13.98 18.10 12.71
C LEU A 388 -13.02 17.07 13.33
N SER A 389 -13.55 15.92 13.76
CA SER A 389 -12.79 14.80 14.32
C SER A 389 -13.36 13.45 13.87
N LEU A 390 -12.51 12.42 13.81
CA LEU A 390 -12.90 11.03 13.51
C LEU A 390 -12.95 10.22 14.82
N GLY A 391 -14.11 9.66 15.13
CA GLY A 391 -14.27 8.75 16.27
C GLY A 391 -13.61 7.40 16.02
N SER A 392 -12.63 7.05 16.86
CA SER A 392 -11.77 5.88 16.67
C SER A 392 -12.46 4.53 16.85
N SER A 393 -13.64 4.47 17.47
CA SER A 393 -14.40 3.23 17.73
C SER A 393 -15.71 3.12 16.96
N ASN A 394 -16.18 4.22 16.35
CA ASN A 394 -17.49 4.28 15.69
C ASN A 394 -17.41 4.75 14.23
N GLY A 395 -16.25 5.20 13.76
CA GLY A 395 -16.07 5.66 12.38
C GLY A 395 -16.89 6.90 12.04
N ILE A 396 -17.33 7.67 13.05
CA ILE A 396 -18.14 8.88 12.83
C ILE A 396 -17.20 10.09 12.71
N ILE A 397 -17.32 10.83 11.62
CA ILE A 397 -16.70 12.15 11.45
C ILE A 397 -17.72 13.20 11.89
N CYS A 398 -17.42 13.94 12.95
CA CYS A 398 -18.32 14.97 13.45
C CYS A 398 -17.60 16.22 14.00
N GLY A 399 -18.34 17.33 14.07
CA GLY A 399 -17.87 18.60 14.60
C GLY A 399 -18.46 19.80 13.87
N THR A 400 -17.83 20.98 14.00
CA THR A 400 -18.21 22.20 13.26
C THR A 400 -16.97 22.77 12.58
N PRO A 401 -16.89 22.77 11.23
CA PRO A 401 -15.72 23.25 10.53
C PRO A 401 -15.60 24.78 10.67
N VAL A 402 -14.41 25.27 10.96
CA VAL A 402 -14.13 26.71 11.14
C VAL A 402 -13.30 27.33 10.00
N MET A 403 -12.84 26.50 9.06
CA MET A 403 -12.00 26.95 7.95
C MET A 403 -12.56 26.42 6.62
N LYS A 404 -12.73 27.33 5.66
CA LYS A 404 -13.10 26.97 4.28
C LYS A 404 -11.91 26.39 3.52
N GLY A 405 -12.17 25.47 2.60
CA GLY A 405 -11.13 24.82 1.78
C GLY A 405 -11.46 23.38 1.43
N ALA A 406 -10.62 22.77 0.58
CA ALA A 406 -10.69 21.36 0.24
C ALA A 406 -9.69 20.58 1.12
N PHE A 407 -10.18 19.56 1.81
CA PHE A 407 -9.39 18.75 2.74
C PHE A 407 -9.38 17.30 2.30
N ASN A 408 -8.23 16.83 1.82
CA ASN A 408 -8.01 15.43 1.45
C ASN A 408 -7.38 14.70 2.64
N PHE A 409 -7.88 13.51 2.94
CA PHE A 409 -7.36 12.68 4.02
C PHE A 409 -7.52 11.20 3.70
N PHE A 410 -6.64 10.39 4.29
CA PHE A 410 -6.78 8.94 4.34
C PHE A 410 -7.19 8.54 5.74
N TYR A 411 -8.27 7.78 5.83
CA TYR A 411 -8.59 7.07 7.07
C TYR A 411 -8.34 5.57 6.88
N LYS A 412 -7.95 4.91 7.96
CA LYS A 412 -7.77 3.46 8.05
C LYS A 412 -8.82 2.90 8.98
N VAL A 413 -9.43 1.80 8.55
CA VAL A 413 -10.26 0.95 9.40
C VAL A 413 -9.57 -0.41 9.57
N SER A 414 -9.49 -0.89 10.80
CA SER A 414 -8.91 -2.21 11.13
C SER A 414 -9.90 -3.03 11.96
N ASP A 415 -9.92 -4.34 11.75
CA ASP A 415 -10.75 -5.28 12.53
C ASP A 415 -9.95 -5.95 13.64
N THR A 416 -10.57 -6.88 14.39
CA THR A 416 -9.87 -7.60 15.48
C THR A 416 -8.93 -8.70 15.03
N THR A 417 -8.98 -9.11 13.76
CA THR A 417 -8.11 -10.17 13.20
C THR A 417 -6.83 -9.60 12.58
N GLY A 418 -6.70 -8.27 12.56
CA GLY A 418 -5.57 -7.54 11.99
C GLY A 418 -5.73 -7.24 10.50
N LEU A 419 -6.91 -7.47 9.92
CA LEU A 419 -7.24 -6.95 8.59
C LEU A 419 -7.43 -5.44 8.68
N SER A 420 -7.03 -4.73 7.64
CA SER A 420 -7.26 -3.29 7.56
C SER A 420 -7.37 -2.82 6.12
N THR A 421 -8.12 -1.74 5.90
CA THR A 421 -8.14 -1.02 4.63
C THR A 421 -7.98 0.47 4.87
N SER A 422 -7.30 1.15 3.95
CA SER A 422 -7.16 2.61 3.95
C SER A 422 -7.92 3.19 2.77
N THR A 423 -8.72 4.22 3.01
CA THR A 423 -9.56 4.82 1.97
C THR A 423 -9.29 6.31 1.88
N MET A 424 -9.04 6.79 0.67
CA MET A 424 -8.89 8.21 0.37
C MET A 424 -10.27 8.87 0.36
N SER A 425 -10.40 10.03 0.99
CA SER A 425 -11.65 10.78 1.07
C SER A 425 -11.40 12.29 1.04
N GLN A 426 -12.45 13.06 0.72
CA GLN A 426 -12.39 14.51 0.62
C GLN A 426 -13.62 15.17 1.26
N ILE A 427 -13.40 16.25 2.01
CA ILE A 427 -14.44 17.18 2.44
C ILE A 427 -14.13 18.58 1.88
N MET A 428 -15.07 19.15 1.15
CA MET A 428 -15.06 20.54 0.68
C MET A 428 -15.87 21.40 1.64
N VAL A 429 -15.27 22.45 2.21
CA VAL A 429 -15.95 23.41 3.09
C VAL A 429 -16.14 24.75 2.38
N GLU A 430 -17.40 25.13 2.14
CA GLU A 430 -17.80 26.36 1.46
C GLU A 430 -18.31 27.44 2.42
N SER A 431 -18.38 28.68 1.95
CA SER A 431 -18.95 29.80 2.70
C SER A 431 -20.48 29.84 2.62
N LEU A 432 -21.13 30.37 3.66
CA LEU A 432 -22.55 30.70 3.60
C LEU A 432 -22.84 31.71 2.46
N PRO A 433 -23.90 31.51 1.67
CA PRO A 433 -24.33 32.53 0.70
C PRO A 433 -24.82 33.78 1.43
N ILE A 434 -24.40 34.96 0.95
CA ILE A 434 -24.89 36.25 1.45
C ILE A 434 -26.25 36.54 0.79
N LEU A 435 -27.29 36.78 1.60
CA LEU A 435 -28.58 37.24 1.10
C LEU A 435 -28.59 38.78 1.03
N VAL A 436 -28.67 39.35 -0.18
CA VAL A 436 -28.87 40.79 -0.38
C VAL A 436 -30.35 41.04 -0.67
N THR A 437 -31.01 41.89 0.12
CA THR A 437 -32.37 42.38 -0.18
C THR A 437 -32.28 43.84 -0.60
N THR A 438 -32.91 44.22 -1.71
CA THR A 438 -33.03 45.62 -2.14
C THR A 438 -34.41 46.16 -1.73
N PRO A 439 -34.50 47.37 -1.14
CA PRO A 439 -35.80 47.95 -0.80
C PRO A 439 -36.58 48.28 -2.08
N THR A 440 -37.88 47.97 -2.08
CA THR A 440 -38.83 48.37 -3.12
C THR A 440 -39.33 49.79 -2.88
N ILE A 441 -39.20 50.68 -3.87
CA ILE A 441 -39.81 52.01 -3.88
C ILE A 441 -41.20 51.90 -4.54
N SER A 442 -42.22 52.53 -3.95
CA SER A 442 -43.58 52.61 -4.51
C SER A 442 -43.96 54.06 -4.80
N TYR A 443 -44.58 54.32 -5.95
CA TYR A 443 -45.08 55.63 -6.36
C TYR A 443 -46.60 55.69 -6.15
N PHE A 444 -47.12 56.85 -5.74
CA PHE A 444 -48.54 57.08 -5.48
C PHE A 444 -49.00 58.38 -6.17
N ASP A 445 -50.23 58.38 -6.69
CA ASP A 445 -50.78 59.53 -7.42
C ASP A 445 -51.33 60.65 -6.49
N THR A 446 -51.59 60.37 -5.21
CA THR A 446 -52.05 61.36 -4.21
C THR A 446 -51.40 61.15 -2.83
N LEU A 447 -51.35 62.21 -2.01
CA LEU A 447 -50.86 62.14 -0.63
C LEU A 447 -51.67 61.17 0.23
N GLN A 448 -52.99 61.21 0.08
CA GLN A 448 -53.89 60.39 0.87
C GLN A 448 -53.72 58.90 0.54
N SER A 449 -53.43 58.56 -0.72
CA SER A 449 -53.13 57.18 -1.15
C SER A 449 -51.83 56.67 -0.54
N ALA A 450 -50.77 57.49 -0.55
CA ALA A 450 -49.48 57.14 0.05
C ALA A 450 -49.60 56.92 1.57
N TYR A 451 -50.38 57.77 2.24
CA TYR A 451 -50.69 57.63 3.66
C TYR A 451 -51.51 56.37 3.98
N ALA A 452 -52.55 56.09 3.19
CA ALA A 452 -53.40 54.92 3.37
C ALA A 452 -52.62 53.59 3.19
N ALA A 453 -51.60 53.58 2.33
CA ALA A 453 -50.76 52.41 2.10
C ALA A 453 -49.82 52.05 3.25
N GLN A 454 -49.63 52.95 4.24
CA GLN A 454 -48.77 52.67 5.40
C GLN A 454 -49.54 52.03 6.56
N SER A 455 -48.90 51.11 7.25
CA SER A 455 -49.33 50.62 8.56
C SER A 455 -49.01 51.64 9.66
N ASP A 456 -49.71 51.55 10.80
CA ASP A 456 -49.42 52.39 11.98
C ASP A 456 -47.95 52.23 12.42
N GLY A 457 -47.29 53.34 12.76
CA GLY A 457 -45.85 53.44 13.00
C GLY A 457 -45.00 53.65 11.73
N GLY A 458 -45.61 53.60 10.54
CA GLY A 458 -44.94 53.86 9.26
C GLY A 458 -44.59 55.33 9.04
N THR A 459 -43.70 55.59 8.07
CA THR A 459 -43.30 56.95 7.67
C THR A 459 -43.54 57.14 6.18
N VAL A 460 -44.28 58.19 5.83
CA VAL A 460 -44.38 58.68 4.45
C VAL A 460 -43.47 59.89 4.31
N THR A 461 -42.49 59.81 3.40
CA THR A 461 -41.71 60.98 2.99
C THR A 461 -42.16 61.37 1.60
N MET A 462 -42.71 62.58 1.49
CA MET A 462 -43.13 63.12 0.20
C MET A 462 -42.18 64.22 -0.25
N LEU A 463 -41.82 64.19 -1.54
CA LEU A 463 -40.92 65.15 -2.13
C LEU A 463 -41.61 66.04 -3.17
N VAL A 464 -41.77 67.30 -2.77
CA VAL A 464 -42.26 68.50 -3.43
C VAL A 464 -41.44 69.09 -4.58
N VAL A 465 -41.66 68.79 -5.86
CA VAL A 465 -41.02 69.55 -6.98
C VAL A 465 -41.89 70.77 -7.31
N ASP A 466 -41.28 71.94 -7.54
CA ASP A 466 -41.92 73.25 -7.75
C ASP A 466 -43.36 73.24 -8.33
N GLY A 467 -44.31 73.83 -7.59
CA GLY A 467 -45.73 73.86 -7.97
C GLY A 467 -46.69 74.19 -6.82
N THR A 468 -47.98 74.28 -7.15
CA THR A 468 -49.08 74.32 -6.15
C THR A 468 -49.71 72.93 -6.09
N MET A 469 -49.71 72.30 -4.91
CA MET A 469 -50.51 71.10 -4.70
C MET A 469 -51.84 71.49 -4.06
N ASN A 470 -52.94 71.02 -4.65
CA ASN A 470 -54.29 71.28 -4.16
C ASN A 470 -54.96 69.96 -3.73
N GLU A 471 -54.61 69.47 -2.54
CA GLU A 471 -55.15 68.23 -1.98
C GLU A 471 -55.55 68.41 -0.51
N GLY A 472 -56.58 67.69 -0.06
CA GLY A 472 -56.91 67.57 1.35
C GLY A 472 -56.15 66.41 1.99
N LEU A 473 -55.65 66.59 3.21
CA LEU A 473 -54.97 65.54 3.97
C LEU A 473 -55.67 65.33 5.31
N THR A 474 -56.08 64.08 5.58
CA THR A 474 -56.65 63.68 6.87
C THR A 474 -55.73 62.68 7.55
N LEU A 475 -55.30 63.01 8.77
CA LEU A 475 -54.40 62.20 9.58
C LEU A 475 -55.12 61.72 10.84
N ASP A 476 -55.63 60.51 10.76
CA ASP A 476 -56.45 59.84 11.76
C ASP A 476 -55.74 58.65 12.42
N ARG A 477 -54.55 58.27 11.93
CA ARG A 477 -53.74 57.17 12.45
C ARG A 477 -52.34 57.62 12.87
N ASN A 478 -51.67 56.78 13.67
CA ASN A 478 -50.30 57.00 14.15
C ASN A 478 -49.27 56.74 13.03
N VAL A 479 -49.29 57.56 11.99
CA VAL A 479 -48.35 57.53 10.86
C VAL A 479 -47.72 58.91 10.75
N ILE A 480 -46.40 58.94 10.58
CA ILE A 480 -45.65 60.19 10.43
C ILE A 480 -45.63 60.57 8.95
N VAL A 481 -46.11 61.76 8.63
CA VAL A 481 -46.01 62.33 7.28
C VAL A 481 -45.00 63.47 7.31
N THR A 482 -43.95 63.34 6.50
CA THR A 482 -42.96 64.39 6.28
C THR A 482 -43.20 65.00 4.91
N LEU A 483 -43.53 66.29 4.89
CA LEU A 483 -43.73 67.08 3.68
C LEU A 483 -42.52 68.01 3.50
N ALA A 484 -41.78 67.79 2.42
CA ALA A 484 -40.64 68.63 2.04
C ALA A 484 -40.89 69.28 0.68
N GLY A 485 -40.85 70.63 0.64
CA GLY A 485 -41.09 71.42 -0.57
C GLY A 485 -39.81 72.02 -1.19
N GLY A 486 -39.96 72.50 -2.42
CA GLY A 486 -38.98 73.31 -3.13
C GLY A 486 -37.77 72.54 -3.65
N TYR A 487 -37.90 71.28 -4.09
CA TYR A 487 -36.79 70.56 -4.73
C TYR A 487 -36.71 70.82 -6.24
N ASP A 488 -35.51 70.72 -6.81
CA ASP A 488 -35.29 70.69 -8.27
C ASP A 488 -35.92 69.43 -8.91
N ASP A 489 -36.08 69.45 -10.23
CA ASP A 489 -36.74 68.40 -11.04
C ASP A 489 -36.05 67.02 -10.98
N ILE A 490 -34.82 66.99 -10.45
CA ILE A 490 -34.03 65.77 -10.23
C ILE A 490 -33.87 65.40 -8.75
N PHE A 491 -34.57 66.09 -7.83
CA PHE A 491 -34.63 65.79 -6.40
C PHE A 491 -33.30 65.90 -5.64
N THR A 492 -32.34 66.66 -6.16
CA THR A 492 -31.00 66.79 -5.58
C THR A 492 -30.80 68.04 -4.75
N ASN A 493 -31.45 69.16 -5.08
CA ASN A 493 -31.26 70.45 -4.40
C ASN A 493 -32.59 71.15 -4.12
N ARG A 494 -32.60 72.08 -3.14
CA ARG A 494 -33.78 72.89 -2.81
C ARG A 494 -33.73 74.30 -3.43
N THR A 495 -34.62 74.60 -4.36
CA THR A 495 -34.81 75.91 -5.01
C THR A 495 -36.30 76.22 -5.13
N GLY A 496 -36.78 77.34 -4.56
CA GLY A 496 -38.18 77.78 -4.71
C GLY A 496 -39.08 77.57 -3.49
N ALA A 497 -40.35 77.97 -3.60
CA ALA A 497 -41.38 77.80 -2.57
C ALA A 497 -42.55 76.99 -3.13
N THR A 498 -42.86 75.85 -2.50
CA THR A 498 -44.07 75.05 -2.80
C THR A 498 -45.22 75.54 -1.93
N ALA A 499 -46.41 75.69 -2.51
CA ALA A 499 -47.63 76.01 -1.77
C ALA A 499 -48.52 74.77 -1.60
N LEU A 500 -49.00 74.53 -0.36
CA LEU A 500 -50.06 73.57 -0.08
C LEU A 500 -51.39 74.32 0.05
N ALA A 501 -52.36 73.98 -0.80
CA ALA A 501 -53.72 74.53 -0.75
C ALA A 501 -54.71 73.40 -0.48
N GLY A 502 -55.60 73.56 0.50
CA GLY A 502 -56.59 72.55 0.87
C GLY A 502 -56.81 72.42 2.38
N PRO A 503 -57.89 71.76 2.82
CA PRO A 503 -58.13 71.53 4.25
C PRO A 503 -57.15 70.50 4.82
N LEU A 504 -56.54 70.84 5.98
CA LEU A 504 -55.70 69.94 6.76
C LEU A 504 -56.40 69.60 8.08
N THR A 505 -56.65 68.32 8.32
CA THR A 505 -57.30 67.83 9.54
C THR A 505 -56.40 66.83 10.26
N ILE A 506 -56.06 67.10 11.52
CA ILE A 506 -55.19 66.24 12.36
C ILE A 506 -55.99 65.78 13.57
N ILE A 507 -56.26 64.48 13.67
CA ILE A 507 -57.08 63.89 14.76
C ILE A 507 -56.33 62.82 15.55
N GLY A 508 -55.24 62.26 15.01
CA GLY A 508 -54.42 61.27 15.74
C GLY A 508 -53.00 61.03 15.23
N GLY A 509 -52.55 61.78 14.22
CA GLY A 509 -51.20 61.68 13.64
C GLY A 509 -50.32 62.90 13.89
N SER A 510 -49.12 62.90 13.29
CA SER A 510 -48.20 64.05 13.32
C SER A 510 -47.74 64.45 11.92
N VAL A 511 -47.58 65.75 11.70
CA VAL A 511 -47.04 66.32 10.44
C VAL A 511 -45.77 67.07 10.75
N THR A 512 -44.73 66.79 9.98
CA THR A 512 -43.53 67.64 9.93
C THR A 512 -43.49 68.35 8.58
N VAL A 513 -43.47 69.69 8.61
CA VAL A 513 -43.45 70.53 7.42
C VAL A 513 -42.10 71.25 7.34
N ASN A 514 -41.43 71.18 6.19
CA ASN A 514 -40.17 71.87 5.96
C ASN A 514 -40.15 72.54 4.57
N GLY A 515 -39.92 73.86 4.52
CA GLY A 515 -39.77 74.60 3.27
C GLY A 515 -41.04 74.73 2.42
N ILE A 516 -42.23 74.68 3.05
CA ILE A 516 -43.54 74.81 2.38
C ILE A 516 -44.24 76.09 2.86
N TYR A 517 -44.91 76.79 1.94
CA TYR A 517 -45.78 77.92 2.25
C TYR A 517 -47.23 77.45 2.43
N ILE A 518 -47.87 77.84 3.54
CA ILE A 518 -49.28 77.58 3.82
C ILE A 518 -50.03 78.90 3.60
N LYS A 519 -51.03 78.90 2.71
CA LYS A 519 -51.82 80.10 2.39
C LYS A 519 -53.14 80.13 3.13
#